data_AF-A0A363THK5-F1
#
_entry.id   AF-A0A363THK5-F1
#
_cell.length_a   1.000
_cell.length_b   1.000
_cell.length_c   1.000
_cell.angle_alpha   90.00
_cell.angle_beta   90.00
_cell.angle_gamma   90.00
#
_symmetry.space_group_name_H-M   'P 1'
#
loop_
_entity.id
_entity.type
_entity.pdbx_description
1 polymer ?
#
loop_
_entity_poly.entity_id
_entity_poly.type
_entity_poly.pdbx_seq_one_letter_code
_entity_poly.pdbx_strand_id
1 'polypeptide(L)'
;MRVPRPVSRIVLIASAFGLASSAALADPGAWYAEWPRTDFAKHAVPLAEIKSGGPPKDGIPSIDRPRFQHLVDGKARGWISRLADTEPVISLEVDGDARAYPLRILIWHEIVNDTVGGRPVAVTYCPLCNAALVFDRSAAGKILDFGTTGKLRHSDLVMYDRQTESWWQQFTGEAIVGAMTGAQLNLVPSRLESFRNFRERVPRGRVLVPTSPDARRYGMNPYAGYDATGQRPFLYDGELPAGIEPMARVVAVETAPGRYEAWSLELLRRHGTIRSGDLVLTWSAGQASALDKPLISDGRDIGNVTVQRGREGALVDTAYDVPFAFAFHAFRPGSPIHAVPIE
;
A
#
# COMPACT_ATOMS: atom_id res chain seq x y z
N MET A 1 26.83 35.50 -44.82
CA MET A 1 27.28 35.31 -43.43
C MET A 1 26.17 34.58 -42.68
N ARG A 2 26.39 33.31 -42.31
CA ARG A 2 25.43 32.51 -41.54
C ARG A 2 25.70 32.72 -40.05
N VAL A 3 24.70 33.19 -39.32
CA VAL A 3 24.73 33.32 -37.85
C VAL A 3 24.54 31.92 -37.25
N PRO A 4 25.41 31.45 -36.34
CA PRO A 4 25.24 30.13 -35.71
C PRO A 4 24.18 30.21 -34.59
N ARG A 5 23.29 29.22 -34.55
CA ARG A 5 22.32 29.01 -33.46
C ARG A 5 23.03 28.44 -32.23
N PRO A 6 22.67 28.86 -31.01
CA PRO A 6 23.25 28.30 -29.80
C PRO A 6 22.72 26.87 -29.58
N VAL A 7 23.64 25.94 -29.35
CA VAL A 7 23.34 24.57 -28.93
C VAL A 7 23.00 24.62 -27.44
N SER A 8 21.72 24.47 -27.11
CA SER A 8 21.30 24.26 -25.71
C SER A 8 21.84 22.92 -25.22
N ARG A 9 22.84 22.96 -24.35
CA ARG A 9 23.31 21.81 -23.58
C ARG A 9 22.20 21.37 -22.63
N ILE A 10 21.54 20.27 -22.95
CA ILE A 10 20.73 19.51 -21.99
C ILE A 10 21.70 18.93 -20.97
N VAL A 11 21.71 19.48 -19.75
CA VAL A 11 22.39 18.87 -18.61
C VAL A 11 21.48 17.76 -18.11
N LEU A 12 21.78 16.52 -18.51
CA LEU A 12 21.29 15.31 -17.86
C LEU A 12 21.87 15.27 -16.45
N ILE A 13 21.10 15.70 -15.45
CA ILE A 13 21.39 15.34 -14.05
C ILE A 13 20.93 13.89 -13.90
N ALA A 14 21.82 12.96 -14.20
CA ALA A 14 21.72 11.60 -13.71
C ALA A 14 22.01 11.66 -12.21
N SER A 15 20.97 11.78 -11.38
CA SER A 15 21.08 11.55 -9.94
C SER A 15 21.32 10.06 -9.71
N ALA A 16 22.56 9.62 -9.86
CA ALA A 16 23.03 8.37 -9.31
C ALA A 16 23.01 8.53 -7.78
N PHE A 17 21.95 8.03 -7.13
CA PHE A 17 22.02 7.75 -5.70
C PHE A 17 23.03 6.60 -5.54
N GLY A 18 24.28 6.95 -5.29
CA GLY A 18 25.23 6.02 -4.72
C GLY A 18 24.68 5.59 -3.36
N LEU A 19 24.31 4.32 -3.24
CA LEU A 19 24.06 3.68 -1.95
C LEU A 19 25.40 3.62 -1.20
N ALA A 20 25.73 4.69 -0.48
CA ALA A 20 26.64 4.57 0.64
C ALA A 20 25.88 3.72 1.68
N SER A 21 26.25 2.45 1.81
CA SER A 21 25.79 1.58 2.90
C SER A 21 26.35 2.09 4.23
N SER A 22 25.76 3.14 4.78
CA SER A 22 25.64 3.24 6.22
C SER A 22 24.72 2.10 6.66
N ALA A 23 25.19 1.25 7.58
CA ALA A 23 24.31 0.27 8.20
C ALA A 23 23.04 1.00 8.66
N ALA A 24 21.87 0.55 8.20
CA ALA A 24 20.58 1.13 8.55
C ALA A 24 20.29 0.83 10.03
N LEU A 25 20.92 1.60 10.91
CA LEU A 25 20.74 1.53 12.34
C LEU A 25 19.60 2.46 12.75
N ALA A 26 18.87 2.07 13.79
CA ALA A 26 18.05 3.01 14.53
C ALA A 26 18.98 4.06 15.14
N ASP A 27 18.69 5.34 14.91
CA ASP A 27 19.42 6.45 15.53
C ASP A 27 18.41 7.36 16.24
N PRO A 28 18.01 6.99 17.48
CA PRO A 28 17.09 7.81 18.26
C PRO A 28 17.59 9.24 18.46
N GLY A 29 18.93 9.45 18.51
CA GLY A 29 19.55 10.76 18.68
C GLY A 29 19.25 11.69 17.50
N ALA A 30 19.40 11.18 16.27
CA ALA A 30 19.02 11.92 15.05
C ALA A 30 17.51 12.16 14.96
N TRP A 31 16.68 11.27 15.50
CA TRP A 31 15.22 11.42 15.43
C TRP A 31 14.70 12.57 16.30
N TYR A 32 15.27 12.84 17.47
CA TYR A 32 14.85 13.99 18.29
C TYR A 32 14.96 15.33 17.53
N ALA A 33 15.94 15.46 16.65
CA ALA A 33 16.10 16.67 15.82
C ALA A 33 15.08 16.72 14.66
N GLU A 34 14.77 15.59 14.03
CA GLU A 34 13.80 15.49 12.93
C GLU A 34 12.34 15.57 13.43
N TRP A 35 12.09 15.22 14.69
CA TRP A 35 10.76 15.01 15.29
C TRP A 35 10.61 15.70 16.65
N PRO A 36 10.64 17.04 16.69
CA PRO A 36 10.70 17.79 17.95
C PRO A 36 9.43 17.71 18.80
N ARG A 37 8.28 17.28 18.24
CA ARG A 37 7.03 17.10 19.01
C ARG A 37 6.77 15.65 19.41
N THR A 38 7.57 14.70 18.94
CA THR A 38 7.40 13.28 19.24
C THR A 38 7.97 12.94 20.61
N ASP A 39 7.12 12.43 21.50
CA ASP A 39 7.53 11.89 22.79
C ASP A 39 8.04 10.44 22.62
N PHE A 40 9.34 10.29 22.36
CA PHE A 40 9.98 8.98 22.18
C PHE A 40 10.05 8.12 23.45
N ALA A 41 9.73 8.67 24.63
CA ALA A 41 9.58 7.86 25.84
C ALA A 41 8.26 7.06 25.84
N LYS A 42 7.28 7.46 25.01
CA LYS A 42 6.05 6.71 24.76
C LYS A 42 6.22 5.90 23.48
N HIS A 43 6.39 4.59 23.64
CA HIS A 43 6.48 3.68 22.51
C HIS A 43 5.93 2.30 22.87
N ALA A 44 5.23 1.66 21.93
CA ALA A 44 4.67 0.31 22.07
C ALA A 44 5.62 -0.78 21.53
N VAL A 45 6.65 -0.38 20.78
CA VAL A 45 7.64 -1.27 20.17
C VAL A 45 9.05 -0.82 20.53
N PRO A 46 10.06 -1.71 20.53
CA PRO A 46 11.45 -1.29 20.65
C PRO A 46 11.84 -0.34 19.51
N LEU A 47 12.36 0.85 19.84
CA LEU A 47 12.79 1.83 18.84
C LEU A 47 13.86 1.28 17.87
N ALA A 48 14.64 0.30 18.32
CA ALA A 48 15.65 -0.38 17.51
C ALA A 48 15.07 -1.16 16.31
N GLU A 49 13.78 -1.51 16.35
CA GLU A 49 13.09 -2.17 15.22
C GLU A 49 12.76 -1.19 14.09
N ILE A 50 12.78 0.12 14.37
CA ILE A 50 12.48 1.17 13.41
C ILE A 50 13.77 1.62 12.74
N LYS A 51 13.84 1.48 11.43
CA LYS A 51 15.05 1.72 10.63
C LYS A 51 14.81 2.81 9.60
N SER A 52 15.86 3.53 9.21
CA SER A 52 15.76 4.46 8.10
C SER A 52 15.57 3.70 6.78
N GLY A 53 14.53 4.06 6.02
CA GLY A 53 14.33 3.59 4.65
C GLY A 53 15.13 4.40 3.62
N GLY A 54 15.79 5.48 4.03
CA GLY A 54 16.57 6.38 3.17
C GLY A 54 15.95 7.78 3.01
N PRO A 55 14.66 7.91 2.65
CA PRO A 55 14.00 9.21 2.58
C PRO A 55 13.94 9.92 3.96
N PRO A 56 14.01 11.26 4.00
CA PRO A 56 13.67 12.02 5.19
C PRO A 56 12.15 12.05 5.42
N LYS A 57 11.70 12.64 6.54
CA LYS A 57 10.31 13.06 6.75
C LYS A 57 9.74 13.72 5.49
N ASP A 58 8.59 13.23 5.01
CA ASP A 58 7.90 13.65 3.78
C ASP A 58 8.74 13.56 2.48
N GLY A 59 9.85 12.81 2.49
CA GLY A 59 10.66 12.55 1.28
C GLY A 59 9.89 11.77 0.20
N ILE A 60 8.85 11.04 0.61
CA ILE A 60 7.80 10.49 -0.26
C ILE A 60 6.52 11.26 0.05
N PRO A 61 6.18 12.30 -0.73
CA PRO A 61 5.14 13.25 -0.34
C PRO A 61 3.74 12.63 -0.46
N SER A 62 2.97 12.69 0.63
CA SER A 62 1.55 12.32 0.62
C SER A 62 0.73 13.22 -0.29
N ILE A 63 -0.44 12.75 -0.71
CA ILE A 63 -1.43 13.55 -1.44
C ILE A 63 -2.52 13.99 -0.46
N ASP A 64 -2.52 15.27 -0.11
CA ASP A 64 -3.48 15.83 0.88
C ASP A 64 -4.64 16.59 0.22
N ARG A 65 -4.56 16.80 -1.09
CA ARG A 65 -5.61 17.43 -1.92
C ARG A 65 -5.81 16.61 -3.19
N PRO A 66 -6.40 15.41 -3.07
CA PRO A 66 -6.56 14.51 -4.19
C PRO A 66 -7.47 15.11 -5.27
N ARG A 67 -7.11 14.88 -6.53
CA ARG A 67 -7.90 15.27 -7.70
C ARG A 67 -8.40 14.03 -8.40
N PHE A 68 -9.62 14.09 -8.91
CA PHE A 68 -10.25 12.94 -9.54
C PHE A 68 -10.74 13.26 -10.96
N GLN A 69 -10.73 12.24 -11.81
CA GLN A 69 -11.48 12.22 -13.07
C GLN A 69 -12.59 11.17 -12.97
N HIS A 70 -13.74 11.48 -13.57
CA HIS A 70 -14.89 10.58 -13.59
C HIS A 70 -14.80 9.62 -14.77
N LEU A 71 -15.20 8.37 -14.53
CA LEU A 71 -15.58 7.47 -15.61
C LEU A 71 -16.89 7.93 -16.24
N VAL A 72 -17.03 7.72 -17.55
CA VAL A 72 -18.27 7.97 -18.30
C VAL A 72 -18.74 6.65 -18.87
N ASP A 73 -19.72 6.04 -18.21
CA ASP A 73 -20.26 4.71 -18.54
C ASP A 73 -19.15 3.64 -18.66
N GLY A 74 -18.27 3.61 -17.65
CA GLY A 74 -17.14 2.68 -17.58
C GLY A 74 -15.98 3.04 -18.51
N LYS A 75 -16.04 4.16 -19.24
CA LYS A 75 -14.98 4.61 -20.16
C LYS A 75 -14.07 5.64 -19.49
N ALA A 76 -12.77 5.38 -19.59
CA ALA A 76 -11.72 6.31 -19.16
C ALA A 76 -11.53 7.43 -20.19
N ARG A 77 -11.27 8.65 -19.73
CA ARG A 77 -10.98 9.83 -20.57
C ARG A 77 -9.83 10.64 -19.95
N GLY A 78 -9.17 11.49 -20.75
CA GLY A 78 -8.17 12.41 -20.21
C GLY A 78 -6.93 11.71 -19.68
N TRP A 79 -6.55 11.95 -18.42
CA TRP A 79 -5.33 11.34 -17.87
C TRP A 79 -5.55 9.85 -17.59
N ILE A 80 -6.75 9.48 -17.16
CA ILE A 80 -7.05 8.10 -16.75
C ILE A 80 -7.15 7.13 -17.94
N SER A 81 -7.23 7.62 -19.19
CA SER A 81 -7.13 6.75 -20.37
C SER A 81 -5.72 6.18 -20.60
N ARG A 82 -4.74 6.60 -19.80
CA ARG A 82 -3.38 6.04 -19.79
C ARG A 82 -3.22 4.82 -18.87
N LEU A 83 -4.25 4.47 -18.09
CA LEU A 83 -4.25 3.24 -17.31
C LEU A 83 -4.61 2.08 -18.24
N ALA A 84 -3.78 1.05 -18.27
CA ALA A 84 -4.16 -0.21 -18.86
C ALA A 84 -5.20 -0.92 -17.98
N ASP A 85 -6.04 -1.73 -18.62
CA ASP A 85 -7.11 -2.48 -17.96
C ASP A 85 -6.62 -3.40 -16.84
N THR A 86 -5.40 -3.93 -16.97
CA THR A 86 -4.78 -4.84 -16.00
C THR A 86 -4.16 -4.14 -14.81
N GLU A 87 -4.03 -2.81 -14.82
CA GLU A 87 -3.29 -2.13 -13.76
C GLU A 87 -4.04 -2.12 -12.43
N PRO A 88 -3.35 -2.36 -11.31
CA PRO A 88 -3.97 -2.43 -10.01
C PRO A 88 -4.35 -1.04 -9.49
N VAL A 89 -5.54 -0.98 -8.88
CA VAL A 89 -6.07 0.16 -8.15
C VAL A 89 -6.54 -0.30 -6.77
N ILE A 90 -6.32 0.52 -5.75
CA ILE A 90 -7.06 0.38 -4.48
C ILE A 90 -8.42 1.03 -4.71
N SER A 91 -9.52 0.34 -4.46
CA SER A 91 -10.85 0.89 -4.60
C SER A 91 -11.66 0.74 -3.33
N LEU A 92 -12.52 1.72 -3.07
CA LEU A 92 -13.50 1.70 -1.98
C LEU A 92 -14.77 2.43 -2.41
N GLU A 93 -15.85 2.17 -1.69
CA GLU A 93 -17.11 2.87 -1.85
C GLU A 93 -17.71 3.16 -0.48
N VAL A 94 -18.03 4.41 -0.24
CA VAL A 94 -18.67 4.87 1.00
C VAL A 94 -19.86 5.74 0.60
N ASP A 95 -21.06 5.40 1.06
CA ASP A 95 -22.28 6.17 0.80
C ASP A 95 -22.50 6.53 -0.69
N GLY A 96 -22.25 5.55 -1.58
CA GLY A 96 -22.38 5.70 -3.04
C GLY A 96 -21.24 6.45 -3.73
N ASP A 97 -20.25 6.93 -2.97
CA ASP A 97 -19.03 7.53 -3.48
C ASP A 97 -17.94 6.47 -3.74
N ALA A 98 -17.94 5.91 -4.95
CA ALA A 98 -16.93 4.95 -5.37
C ALA A 98 -15.69 5.62 -5.95
N ARG A 99 -14.51 5.28 -5.39
CA ARG A 99 -13.21 5.82 -5.80
C ARG A 99 -12.18 4.73 -6.06
N ALA A 100 -11.27 5.01 -6.98
CA ALA A 100 -10.09 4.21 -7.28
C ALA A 100 -8.81 5.05 -7.17
N TYR A 101 -7.79 4.47 -6.57
CA TYR A 101 -6.47 5.05 -6.32
C TYR A 101 -5.43 4.16 -7.01
N PRO A 102 -4.97 4.53 -8.22
CA PRO A 102 -4.06 3.70 -8.99
C PRO A 102 -2.73 3.47 -8.27
N LEU A 103 -2.25 2.22 -8.21
CA LEU A 103 -0.96 1.93 -7.59
C LEU A 103 0.19 2.62 -8.33
N ARG A 104 0.04 2.88 -9.62
CA ARG A 104 0.99 3.70 -10.39
C ARG A 104 1.20 5.12 -9.82
N ILE A 105 0.25 5.64 -9.03
CA ILE A 105 0.39 6.89 -8.28
C ILE A 105 0.88 6.58 -6.87
N LEU A 106 0.22 5.66 -6.17
CA LEU A 106 0.53 5.36 -4.77
C LEU A 106 1.94 4.81 -4.55
N ILE A 107 2.56 4.13 -5.52
CA ILE A 107 3.96 3.69 -5.44
C ILE A 107 4.95 4.86 -5.32
N TRP A 108 4.54 6.09 -5.64
CA TRP A 108 5.37 7.30 -5.57
C TRP A 108 4.96 8.26 -4.43
N HIS A 109 3.84 7.99 -3.76
CA HIS A 109 3.22 8.89 -2.79
C HIS A 109 2.84 8.23 -1.48
N GLU A 110 2.66 6.91 -1.48
CA GLU A 110 2.33 5.98 -0.40
C GLU A 110 1.05 6.27 0.38
N ILE A 111 0.63 7.53 0.52
CA ILE A 111 -0.50 7.97 1.35
C ILE A 111 -1.32 9.01 0.58
N VAL A 112 -2.63 8.84 0.58
CA VAL A 112 -3.60 9.86 0.15
C VAL A 112 -4.55 10.13 1.32
N ASN A 113 -4.53 11.37 1.82
CA ASN A 113 -5.53 11.85 2.79
C ASN A 113 -6.75 12.37 2.01
N ASP A 114 -7.90 11.72 2.19
CA ASP A 114 -9.11 12.00 1.43
C ASP A 114 -10.35 12.07 2.34
N THR A 115 -11.48 12.41 1.74
CA THR A 115 -12.83 12.30 2.32
C THR A 115 -13.76 11.70 1.28
N VAL A 116 -14.25 10.48 1.53
CA VAL A 116 -15.05 9.66 0.60
C VAL A 116 -16.42 9.44 1.22
N GLY A 117 -17.49 9.83 0.53
CA GLY A 117 -18.85 9.73 1.10
C GLY A 117 -19.03 10.50 2.42
N GLY A 118 -18.20 11.52 2.69
CA GLY A 118 -18.17 12.23 3.98
C GLY A 118 -17.29 11.58 5.06
N ARG A 119 -16.78 10.37 4.83
CA ARG A 119 -15.84 9.69 5.73
C ARG A 119 -14.40 10.13 5.47
N PRO A 120 -13.65 10.62 6.47
CA PRO A 120 -12.23 10.93 6.31
C PRO A 120 -11.43 9.62 6.24
N VAL A 121 -10.66 9.44 5.16
CA VAL A 121 -9.88 8.21 4.94
C VAL A 121 -8.42 8.50 4.63
N ALA A 122 -7.54 7.60 5.06
CA ALA A 122 -6.16 7.51 4.60
C ALA A 122 -6.02 6.26 3.73
N VAL A 123 -5.82 6.44 2.43
CA VAL A 123 -5.54 5.35 1.49
C VAL A 123 -4.03 5.17 1.41
N THR A 124 -3.55 3.97 1.75
CA THR A 124 -2.12 3.70 1.94
C THR A 124 -1.65 2.52 1.11
N TYR A 125 -0.42 2.59 0.61
CA TYR A 125 0.25 1.50 -0.09
C TYR A 125 1.71 1.42 0.30
N CYS A 126 2.13 0.30 0.88
CA CYS A 126 3.53 -0.04 1.07
C CYS A 126 3.98 -1.01 -0.03
N PRO A 127 4.82 -0.59 -1.00
CA PRO A 127 5.30 -1.49 -2.05
C PRO A 127 6.21 -2.60 -1.51
N LEU A 128 6.90 -2.37 -0.38
CA LEU A 128 7.80 -3.35 0.22
C LEU A 128 7.05 -4.53 0.87
N CYS A 129 5.82 -4.29 1.34
CA CYS A 129 4.97 -5.32 1.94
C CYS A 129 3.81 -5.75 1.03
N ASN A 130 3.64 -5.12 -0.13
CA ASN A 130 2.43 -5.21 -0.98
C ASN A 130 1.12 -4.93 -0.19
N ALA A 131 1.20 -4.18 0.90
CA ALA A 131 0.08 -3.89 1.78
C ALA A 131 -0.71 -2.68 1.24
N ALA A 132 -1.99 -2.88 0.97
CA ALA A 132 -2.88 -1.90 0.36
C ALA A 132 -4.09 -1.66 1.28
N LEU A 133 -3.92 -0.76 2.25
CA LEU A 133 -4.86 -0.58 3.36
C LEU A 133 -5.53 0.79 3.29
N VAL A 134 -6.81 0.82 3.63
CA VAL A 134 -7.55 2.07 3.83
C VAL A 134 -7.99 2.16 5.29
N PHE A 135 -7.69 3.28 5.92
CA PHE A 135 -8.07 3.57 7.29
C PHE A 135 -9.08 4.70 7.36
N ASP A 136 -10.01 4.62 8.30
CA ASP A 136 -10.67 5.79 8.85
C ASP A 136 -9.63 6.56 9.65
N ARG A 137 -9.30 7.78 9.21
CA ARG A 137 -8.24 8.59 9.81
C ARG A 137 -8.74 9.39 11.03
N SER A 138 -9.86 9.00 11.61
CA SER A 138 -10.38 9.55 12.86
C SER A 138 -9.88 8.75 14.05
N ALA A 139 -9.12 9.38 14.93
CA ALA A 139 -8.65 8.75 16.18
C ALA A 139 -8.58 9.78 17.31
N ALA A 140 -8.87 9.34 18.53
CA ALA A 140 -8.86 10.18 19.73
C ALA A 140 -9.64 11.51 19.57
N GLY A 141 -10.80 11.46 18.91
CA GLY A 141 -11.66 12.63 18.67
C GLY A 141 -11.13 13.64 17.65
N LYS A 142 -10.11 13.29 16.87
CA LYS A 142 -9.51 14.14 15.83
C LYS A 142 -9.52 13.44 14.49
N ILE A 143 -9.65 14.23 13.42
CA ILE A 143 -9.33 13.80 12.06
C ILE A 143 -7.82 14.06 11.87
N LEU A 144 -7.07 12.99 11.59
CA LEU A 144 -5.62 13.02 11.45
C LEU A 144 -5.20 13.15 9.99
N ASP A 145 -4.12 13.88 9.72
CA ASP A 145 -3.52 13.97 8.39
C ASP A 145 -2.17 13.25 8.41
N PHE A 146 -2.05 12.19 7.61
CA PHE A 146 -0.88 11.32 7.64
C PHE A 146 0.17 11.74 6.62
N GLY A 147 1.44 11.71 7.03
CA GLY A 147 2.61 11.84 6.15
C GLY A 147 3.54 10.65 6.31
N THR A 148 4.62 10.61 5.52
CA THR A 148 5.62 9.53 5.57
C THR A 148 6.77 9.93 6.48
N THR A 149 7.21 9.01 7.34
CA THR A 149 8.39 9.27 8.21
C THR A 149 9.73 9.06 7.49
N GLY A 150 9.69 8.33 6.36
CA GLY A 150 10.89 7.76 5.73
C GLY A 150 11.51 6.61 6.52
N LYS A 151 10.85 6.14 7.58
CA LYS A 151 11.28 5.02 8.43
C LYS A 151 10.41 3.79 8.16
N LEU A 152 10.99 2.62 8.44
CA LEU A 152 10.38 1.31 8.24
C LEU A 152 10.47 0.49 9.51
N ARG A 153 9.49 -0.37 9.75
CA ARG A 153 9.54 -1.45 10.75
C ARG A 153 9.07 -2.73 10.10
N HIS A 154 9.89 -3.78 10.15
CA HIS A 154 9.69 -5.02 9.38
C HIS A 154 9.42 -4.76 7.88
N SER A 155 10.21 -3.86 7.28
CA SER A 155 10.03 -3.35 5.91
C SER A 155 8.77 -2.54 5.63
N ASP A 156 7.83 -2.49 6.57
CA ASP A 156 6.58 -1.77 6.41
C ASP A 156 6.73 -0.28 6.71
N LEU A 157 5.95 0.52 5.99
CA LEU A 157 5.90 1.97 6.13
C LEU A 157 5.51 2.37 7.56
N VAL A 158 6.32 3.25 8.16
CA VAL A 158 5.90 3.99 9.36
C VAL A 158 5.38 5.36 8.93
N MET A 159 4.08 5.59 9.17
CA MET A 159 3.43 6.87 8.93
C MET A 159 3.60 7.78 10.15
N TYR A 160 3.27 9.07 10.01
CA TYR A 160 3.08 9.95 11.15
C TYR A 160 1.84 10.80 10.99
N ASP A 161 1.20 11.19 12.09
CA ASP A 161 0.14 12.20 12.07
C ASP A 161 0.72 13.61 12.30
N ARG A 162 0.28 14.59 11.51
CA ARG A 162 0.77 15.98 11.61
C ARG A 162 0.32 16.69 12.89
N GLN A 163 -0.78 16.23 13.48
CA GLN A 163 -1.41 16.82 14.65
C GLN A 163 -0.54 16.68 15.90
N THR A 164 0.11 15.53 16.08
CA THR A 164 0.86 15.18 17.28
C THR A 164 2.28 14.69 17.01
N GLU A 165 2.63 14.43 15.74
CA GLU A 165 3.87 13.74 15.36
C GLU A 165 4.00 12.36 16.01
N SER A 166 2.89 11.70 16.30
CA SER A 166 2.95 10.29 16.67
C SER A 166 3.19 9.45 15.43
N TRP A 167 3.92 8.35 15.58
CA TRP A 167 4.23 7.42 14.50
C TRP A 167 3.28 6.24 14.53
N TRP A 168 2.86 5.81 13.34
CA TRP A 168 1.83 4.80 13.16
C TRP A 168 2.34 3.71 12.21
N GLN A 169 2.18 2.45 12.60
CA GLN A 169 2.49 1.31 11.74
C GLN A 169 1.42 1.21 10.65
N GLN A 170 1.80 1.31 9.38
CA GLN A 170 0.85 1.25 8.27
C GLN A 170 0.11 -0.10 8.23
N PHE A 171 0.81 -1.22 8.42
CA PHE A 171 0.24 -2.55 8.34
C PHE A 171 -0.86 -2.81 9.38
N THR A 172 -0.68 -2.36 10.61
CA THR A 172 -1.61 -2.64 11.71
C THR A 172 -2.58 -1.51 11.99
N GLY A 173 -2.25 -0.27 11.60
CA GLY A 173 -3.02 0.92 11.94
C GLY A 173 -2.81 1.39 13.40
N GLU A 174 -1.85 0.84 14.12
CA GLU A 174 -1.55 1.20 15.51
C GLU A 174 -0.54 2.35 15.60
N ALA A 175 -0.78 3.30 16.49
CA ALA A 175 0.23 4.28 16.89
C ALA A 175 1.29 3.61 17.77
N ILE A 176 2.55 3.59 17.30
CA ILE A 176 3.65 2.86 17.93
C ILE A 176 4.64 3.76 18.68
N VAL A 177 4.68 5.06 18.42
CA VAL A 177 5.55 6.04 19.10
C VAL A 177 4.84 7.39 19.25
N GLY A 178 5.04 8.09 20.37
CA GLY A 178 4.56 9.45 20.58
C GLY A 178 3.27 9.55 21.40
N ALA A 179 2.59 10.69 21.31
CA ALA A 179 1.45 11.01 22.17
C ALA A 179 0.24 10.10 21.96
N MET A 180 0.10 9.51 20.77
CA MET A 180 -1.02 8.64 20.40
C MET A 180 -0.73 7.15 20.66
N THR A 181 0.43 6.76 21.18
CA THR A 181 0.81 5.34 21.33
C THR A 181 -0.31 4.47 21.92
N GLY A 182 -0.62 3.37 21.25
CA GLY A 182 -1.71 2.43 21.58
C GLY A 182 -3.08 2.81 20.97
N ALA A 183 -3.22 3.99 20.35
CA ALA A 183 -4.39 4.30 19.55
C ALA A 183 -4.43 3.44 18.27
N GLN A 184 -5.64 3.08 17.83
CA GLN A 184 -5.87 2.17 16.73
C GLN A 184 -6.74 2.83 15.66
N LEU A 185 -6.31 2.76 14.40
CA LEU A 185 -7.13 3.13 13.25
C LEU A 185 -8.06 1.98 12.86
N ASN A 186 -9.27 2.34 12.41
CA ASN A 186 -10.23 1.37 11.90
C ASN A 186 -10.03 1.17 10.40
N LEU A 187 -9.97 -0.10 9.96
CA LEU A 187 -9.95 -0.42 8.54
C LEU A 187 -11.28 -0.06 7.87
N VAL A 188 -11.20 0.50 6.68
CA VAL A 188 -12.33 0.68 5.77
C VAL A 188 -12.24 -0.41 4.70
N PRO A 189 -13.32 -1.18 4.45
CA PRO A 189 -13.31 -2.17 3.38
C PRO A 189 -12.90 -1.56 2.04
N SER A 190 -11.89 -2.16 1.43
CA SER A 190 -11.36 -1.78 0.13
C SER A 190 -10.95 -3.01 -0.66
N ARG A 191 -10.83 -2.89 -1.97
CA ARG A 191 -10.34 -3.93 -2.87
C ARG A 191 -9.03 -3.50 -3.51
N LEU A 192 -8.09 -4.42 -3.62
CA LEU A 192 -6.98 -4.32 -4.57
C LEU A 192 -7.39 -5.05 -5.85
N GLU A 193 -7.92 -4.31 -6.83
CA GLU A 193 -8.48 -4.84 -8.06
C GLU A 193 -7.88 -4.19 -9.31
N SER A 194 -8.06 -4.81 -10.47
CA SER A 194 -7.66 -4.23 -11.74
C SER A 194 -8.53 -3.03 -12.10
N PHE A 195 -7.98 -2.11 -12.88
CA PHE A 195 -8.74 -0.95 -13.36
C PHE A 195 -9.97 -1.37 -14.18
N ARG A 196 -9.87 -2.48 -14.93
CA ARG A 196 -11.01 -3.11 -15.61
C ARG A 196 -12.13 -3.48 -14.63
N ASN A 197 -11.81 -4.22 -13.57
CA ASN A 197 -12.81 -4.68 -12.60
C ASN A 197 -13.49 -3.49 -11.94
N PHE A 198 -12.72 -2.45 -11.57
CA PHE A 198 -13.28 -1.22 -11.02
C PHE A 198 -14.25 -0.55 -12.01
N ARG A 199 -13.84 -0.28 -13.26
CA ARG A 199 -14.67 0.48 -14.21
C ARG A 199 -15.92 -0.27 -14.67
N GLU A 200 -15.90 -1.60 -14.63
CA GLU A 200 -17.06 -2.45 -14.90
C GLU A 200 -18.03 -2.47 -13.70
N ARG A 201 -17.51 -2.55 -12.48
CA ARG A 201 -18.32 -2.54 -11.25
C ARG A 201 -18.95 -1.19 -10.95
N VAL A 202 -18.21 -0.10 -11.18
CA VAL A 202 -18.64 1.28 -10.87
C VAL A 202 -18.42 2.20 -12.08
N PRO A 203 -19.32 2.16 -13.08
CA PRO A 203 -19.13 2.86 -14.37
C PRO A 203 -19.14 4.39 -14.27
N ARG A 204 -19.51 4.95 -13.12
CA ARG A 204 -19.47 6.40 -12.81
C ARG A 204 -18.47 6.75 -11.70
N GLY A 205 -17.64 5.77 -11.32
CA GLY A 205 -16.64 5.92 -10.28
C GLY A 205 -15.60 7.00 -10.60
N ARG A 206 -14.93 7.47 -9.55
CA ARG A 206 -13.89 8.48 -9.62
C ARG A 206 -12.51 7.85 -9.52
N VAL A 207 -11.57 8.31 -10.33
CA VAL A 207 -10.21 7.76 -10.37
C VAL A 207 -9.24 8.88 -10.05
N LEU A 208 -8.36 8.65 -9.06
CA LEU A 208 -7.33 9.60 -8.66
C LEU A 208 -6.43 9.91 -9.87
N VAL A 209 -6.15 11.19 -10.06
CA VAL A 209 -5.15 11.67 -11.02
C VAL A 209 -4.05 12.45 -10.30
N PRO A 210 -2.82 12.46 -10.84
CA PRO A 210 -1.75 13.26 -10.25
C PRO A 210 -2.12 14.73 -10.21
N THR A 211 -1.73 15.40 -9.12
CA THR A 211 -1.81 16.86 -9.01
C THR A 211 -0.85 17.55 -10.00
N SER A 212 0.31 16.94 -10.25
CA SER A 212 1.28 17.31 -11.27
C SER A 212 1.68 16.07 -12.09
N PRO A 213 1.11 15.87 -13.29
CA PRO A 213 1.33 14.67 -14.10
C PRO A 213 2.78 14.38 -14.48
N ASP A 214 3.64 15.40 -14.52
CA ASP A 214 5.05 15.28 -14.93
C ASP A 214 6.03 15.17 -13.74
N ALA A 215 5.52 15.23 -12.49
CA ALA A 215 6.36 15.19 -11.29
C ALA A 215 7.07 13.84 -11.08
N ARG A 216 6.48 12.76 -11.58
CA ARG A 216 6.98 11.39 -11.49
C ARG A 216 6.69 10.66 -12.79
N ARG A 217 7.40 9.57 -13.03
CA ARG A 217 7.14 8.67 -14.16
C ARG A 217 5.99 7.71 -13.81
N TYR A 218 4.79 8.26 -13.59
CA TYR A 218 3.62 7.44 -13.23
C TYR A 218 3.38 6.34 -14.26
N GLY A 219 3.27 5.09 -13.76
CA GLY A 219 3.20 3.87 -14.57
C GLY A 219 4.51 3.07 -14.55
N MET A 220 5.65 3.73 -14.29
CA MET A 220 6.91 3.05 -14.02
C MET A 220 6.97 2.56 -12.57
N ASN A 221 7.47 1.34 -12.42
CA ASN A 221 7.75 0.68 -11.16
C ASN A 221 9.23 0.91 -10.78
N PRO A 222 9.53 1.60 -9.65
CA PRO A 222 10.89 1.76 -9.15
C PRO A 222 11.45 0.49 -8.45
N TYR A 223 10.62 -0.54 -8.25
CA TYR A 223 10.92 -1.81 -7.60
C TYR A 223 10.82 -2.99 -8.58
N ALA A 224 11.29 -2.83 -9.82
CA ALA A 224 11.20 -3.89 -10.83
C ALA A 224 11.89 -5.18 -10.36
N GLY A 225 11.17 -6.30 -10.44
CA GLY A 225 11.62 -7.64 -10.04
C GLY A 225 11.55 -7.91 -8.54
N TYR A 226 10.97 -7.03 -7.74
CA TYR A 226 10.97 -7.15 -6.28
C TYR A 226 10.12 -8.34 -5.79
N ASP A 227 9.07 -8.71 -6.52
CA ASP A 227 8.20 -9.85 -6.20
C ASP A 227 8.50 -11.11 -7.00
N ALA A 228 9.71 -11.22 -7.55
CA ALA A 228 10.20 -12.41 -8.22
C ALA A 228 10.53 -13.53 -7.22
N THR A 229 10.46 -14.78 -7.68
CA THR A 229 10.83 -15.96 -6.87
C THR A 229 12.28 -15.86 -6.38
N GLY A 230 12.54 -16.27 -5.14
CA GLY A 230 13.87 -16.24 -4.53
C GLY A 230 14.35 -14.86 -4.05
N GLN A 231 13.54 -13.81 -4.21
CA GLN A 231 13.83 -12.50 -3.62
C GLN A 231 13.68 -12.53 -2.10
N ARG A 232 14.44 -11.65 -1.44
CA ARG A 232 14.35 -11.44 0.01
C ARG A 232 13.74 -10.08 0.32
N PRO A 233 12.99 -9.96 1.43
CA PRO A 233 12.43 -8.68 1.81
C PRO A 233 13.52 -7.64 2.10
N PHE A 234 13.27 -6.39 1.72
CA PHE A 234 14.22 -5.30 1.85
C PHE A 234 14.23 -4.77 3.29
N LEU A 235 15.41 -4.61 3.91
CA LEU A 235 15.53 -4.14 5.30
C LEU A 235 14.70 -4.95 6.31
N TYR A 236 14.63 -6.26 6.10
CA TYR A 236 14.02 -7.23 7.01
C TYR A 236 15.08 -8.16 7.59
N ASP A 237 15.10 -8.29 8.91
CA ASP A 237 15.98 -9.18 9.68
C ASP A 237 15.22 -10.10 10.64
N GLY A 238 13.89 -10.14 10.53
CA GLY A 238 13.05 -11.05 11.30
C GLY A 238 13.00 -12.47 10.72
N GLU A 239 12.25 -13.35 11.38
CA GLU A 239 12.02 -14.72 10.91
C GLU A 239 11.18 -14.72 9.63
N LEU A 240 11.50 -15.65 8.72
CA LEU A 240 10.75 -15.83 7.47
C LEU A 240 9.72 -16.94 7.65
N PRO A 241 8.54 -16.84 7.01
CA PRO A 241 7.52 -17.87 7.12
C PRO A 241 8.02 -19.19 6.53
N ALA A 242 7.76 -20.30 7.23
CA ALA A 242 8.07 -21.64 6.74
C ALA A 242 7.02 -22.12 5.72
N GLY A 243 7.45 -22.91 4.73
CA GLY A 243 6.55 -23.55 3.77
C GLY A 243 5.92 -22.62 2.73
N ILE A 244 6.37 -21.37 2.62
CA ILE A 244 5.93 -20.41 1.61
C ILE A 244 7.06 -19.42 1.28
N GLU A 245 7.19 -19.01 0.01
CA GLU A 245 8.13 -17.97 -0.40
C GLU A 245 7.84 -16.65 0.35
N PRO A 246 8.84 -15.94 0.90
CA PRO A 246 8.63 -14.69 1.63
C PRO A 246 7.83 -13.64 0.86
N MET A 247 8.10 -13.54 -0.45
CA MET A 247 7.47 -12.59 -1.37
C MET A 247 6.20 -13.15 -2.04
N ALA A 248 5.71 -14.32 -1.64
CA ALA A 248 4.40 -14.79 -2.08
C ALA A 248 3.30 -13.88 -1.51
N ARG A 249 2.28 -13.60 -2.31
CA ARG A 249 1.10 -12.87 -1.83
C ARG A 249 0.17 -13.79 -1.07
N VAL A 250 -0.37 -13.28 0.03
CA VAL A 250 -1.38 -13.95 0.83
C VAL A 250 -2.58 -13.04 1.00
N VAL A 251 -3.78 -13.59 1.02
CA VAL A 251 -5.02 -12.87 1.29
C VAL A 251 -5.26 -12.94 2.79
N ALA A 252 -5.00 -11.85 3.50
CA ALA A 252 -5.07 -11.78 4.96
C ALA A 252 -6.42 -11.22 5.40
N VAL A 253 -7.10 -11.93 6.30
CA VAL A 253 -8.44 -11.57 6.80
C VAL A 253 -8.48 -11.76 8.31
N GLU A 254 -9.08 -10.82 9.02
CA GLU A 254 -9.41 -10.99 10.44
C GLU A 254 -10.60 -11.94 10.56
N THR A 255 -10.43 -13.15 11.11
CA THR A 255 -11.49 -14.17 11.24
C THR A 255 -12.28 -14.03 12.55
N ALA A 256 -11.69 -13.44 13.57
CA ALA A 256 -12.32 -13.03 14.82
C ALA A 256 -11.54 -11.83 15.40
N PRO A 257 -12.08 -11.05 16.37
CA PRO A 257 -11.38 -9.88 16.90
C PRO A 257 -9.93 -10.19 17.34
N GLY A 258 -8.96 -9.55 16.69
CA GLY A 258 -7.52 -9.74 16.89
C GLY A 258 -6.93 -11.03 16.33
N ARG A 259 -7.72 -11.89 15.69
CA ARG A 259 -7.29 -13.17 15.10
C ARG A 259 -7.33 -13.09 13.58
N TYR A 260 -6.21 -13.42 12.97
CA TYR A 260 -6.06 -13.36 11.52
C TYR A 260 -5.74 -14.75 10.97
N GLU A 261 -6.17 -14.96 9.73
CA GLU A 261 -5.72 -16.08 8.90
C GLU A 261 -5.38 -15.54 7.52
N ALA A 262 -4.50 -16.25 6.81
CA ALA A 262 -4.20 -15.90 5.44
C ALA A 262 -4.20 -17.11 4.52
N TRP A 263 -4.56 -16.90 3.25
CA TRP A 263 -4.52 -17.91 2.21
C TRP A 263 -3.58 -17.47 1.10
N SER A 264 -2.66 -18.33 0.66
CA SER A 264 -1.76 -17.96 -0.43
C SER A 264 -2.55 -17.69 -1.71
N LEU A 265 -2.11 -16.68 -2.46
CA LEU A 265 -2.74 -16.33 -3.72
C LEU A 265 -2.68 -17.49 -4.73
N GLU A 266 -1.64 -18.31 -4.66
CA GLU A 266 -1.51 -19.55 -5.44
C GLU A 266 -2.57 -20.58 -5.09
N LEU A 267 -2.88 -20.76 -3.80
CA LEU A 267 -3.95 -21.64 -3.36
C LEU A 267 -5.30 -21.16 -3.94
N LEU A 268 -5.61 -19.86 -3.79
CA LEU A 268 -6.83 -19.30 -4.37
C LEU A 268 -6.88 -19.47 -5.89
N ARG A 269 -5.78 -19.24 -6.60
CA ARG A 269 -5.70 -19.37 -8.06
C ARG A 269 -6.02 -20.79 -8.53
N ARG A 270 -5.60 -21.83 -7.79
CA ARG A 270 -5.89 -23.24 -8.11
C ARG A 270 -7.36 -23.61 -7.89
N HIS A 271 -7.98 -23.08 -6.84
CA HIS A 271 -9.34 -23.45 -6.47
C HIS A 271 -10.42 -22.52 -7.06
N GLY A 272 -10.06 -21.30 -7.46
CA GLY A 272 -10.96 -20.25 -7.94
C GLY A 272 -11.83 -19.65 -6.82
N THR A 273 -12.43 -20.47 -5.97
CA THR A 273 -13.20 -20.02 -4.79
C THR A 273 -12.91 -20.90 -3.58
N ILE A 274 -12.62 -20.27 -2.44
CA ILE A 274 -12.43 -20.93 -1.15
C ILE A 274 -13.54 -20.44 -0.20
N ARG A 275 -14.16 -21.37 0.53
CA ARG A 275 -15.11 -21.08 1.61
C ARG A 275 -14.49 -21.50 2.93
N SER A 276 -14.44 -20.59 3.90
CA SER A 276 -13.90 -20.85 5.25
C SER A 276 -14.79 -20.18 6.29
N GLY A 277 -15.56 -20.97 7.04
CA GLY A 277 -16.58 -20.42 7.94
C GLY A 277 -17.61 -19.57 7.18
N ASP A 278 -17.76 -18.31 7.57
CA ASP A 278 -18.63 -17.33 6.91
C ASP A 278 -17.95 -16.59 5.74
N LEU A 279 -16.66 -16.85 5.48
CA LEU A 279 -15.88 -16.20 4.42
C LEU A 279 -16.03 -16.92 3.08
N VAL A 280 -16.13 -16.12 2.02
CA VAL A 280 -16.00 -16.53 0.62
C VAL A 280 -14.87 -15.72 -0.01
N LEU A 281 -13.80 -16.39 -0.38
CA LEU A 281 -12.66 -15.82 -1.09
C LEU A 281 -12.73 -16.26 -2.55
N THR A 282 -12.72 -15.31 -3.48
CA THR A 282 -12.79 -15.60 -4.92
C THR A 282 -11.61 -14.97 -5.64
N TRP A 283 -11.01 -15.74 -6.54
CA TRP A 283 -9.94 -15.29 -7.42
C TRP A 283 -10.39 -15.29 -8.89
N SER A 284 -9.94 -14.29 -9.64
CA SER A 284 -10.10 -14.22 -11.08
C SER A 284 -8.89 -13.56 -11.74
N ALA A 285 -8.47 -14.03 -12.90
CA ALA A 285 -7.37 -13.46 -13.68
C ALA A 285 -7.55 -11.96 -14.02
N GLY A 286 -6.50 -11.31 -14.49
CA GLY A 286 -6.56 -9.99 -15.14
C GLY A 286 -6.06 -8.81 -14.31
N GLN A 287 -5.16 -9.01 -13.35
CA GLN A 287 -4.49 -7.93 -12.62
C GLN A 287 -2.97 -8.11 -12.72
N ALA A 288 -2.28 -7.09 -13.23
CA ALA A 288 -0.83 -7.09 -13.32
C ALA A 288 -0.19 -6.83 -11.96
N SER A 289 0.92 -7.51 -11.66
CA SER A 289 1.76 -7.15 -10.53
C SER A 289 2.39 -5.77 -10.74
N ALA A 290 2.19 -4.87 -9.77
CA ALA A 290 2.85 -3.56 -9.75
C ALA A 290 4.37 -3.63 -9.49
N LEU A 291 4.89 -4.80 -9.10
CA LEU A 291 6.26 -4.98 -8.60
C LEU A 291 7.13 -5.89 -9.49
N ASP A 292 6.57 -6.42 -10.58
CA ASP A 292 7.28 -7.36 -11.48
C ASP A 292 8.13 -6.64 -12.55
N LYS A 293 7.50 -5.96 -13.51
CA LYS A 293 8.20 -5.32 -14.65
C LYS A 293 8.46 -3.83 -14.42
N PRO A 294 9.39 -3.21 -15.18
CA PRO A 294 9.60 -1.76 -15.14
C PRO A 294 8.35 -0.95 -15.46
N LEU A 295 7.51 -1.41 -16.39
CA LEU A 295 6.19 -0.83 -16.64
C LEU A 295 5.14 -1.69 -15.94
N ILE A 296 4.32 -1.06 -15.09
CA ILE A 296 3.33 -1.78 -14.26
C ILE A 296 2.33 -2.57 -15.11
N SER A 297 1.94 -2.05 -16.28
CA SER A 297 1.00 -2.74 -17.17
C SER A 297 1.51 -4.05 -17.74
N ASP A 298 2.83 -4.24 -17.76
CA ASP A 298 3.50 -5.42 -18.35
C ASP A 298 3.80 -6.49 -17.30
N GLY A 299 3.45 -6.22 -16.03
CA GLY A 299 3.60 -7.17 -14.93
C GLY A 299 2.82 -8.46 -15.19
N ARG A 300 3.37 -9.59 -14.72
CA ARG A 300 2.68 -10.89 -14.72
C ARG A 300 1.31 -10.78 -14.06
N ASP A 301 0.38 -11.60 -14.55
CA ASP A 301 -0.96 -11.68 -13.96
C ASP A 301 -0.89 -12.35 -12.58
N ILE A 302 -1.26 -11.61 -11.56
CA ILE A 302 -1.45 -12.10 -10.19
C ILE A 302 -2.94 -12.33 -9.88
N GLY A 303 -3.82 -11.84 -10.74
CA GLY A 303 -5.26 -11.88 -10.60
C GLY A 303 -5.80 -10.97 -9.50
N ASN A 304 -7.11 -10.93 -9.46
CA ASN A 304 -7.94 -10.16 -8.56
C ASN A 304 -8.45 -11.09 -7.46
N VAL A 305 -8.60 -10.57 -6.25
CA VAL A 305 -9.23 -11.27 -5.15
C VAL A 305 -10.37 -10.44 -4.62
N THR A 306 -11.50 -11.07 -4.30
CA THR A 306 -12.55 -10.50 -3.45
C THR A 306 -12.74 -11.38 -2.22
N VAL A 307 -12.96 -10.75 -1.07
CA VAL A 307 -13.29 -11.44 0.17
C VAL A 307 -14.63 -10.91 0.67
N GLN A 308 -15.58 -11.80 0.85
CA GLN A 308 -16.94 -11.46 1.28
C GLN A 308 -17.36 -12.34 2.44
N ARG A 309 -18.26 -11.83 3.28
CA ARG A 309 -18.91 -12.57 4.36
C ARG A 309 -20.38 -12.81 4.05
N GLY A 310 -20.88 -13.99 4.39
CA GLY A 310 -22.31 -14.27 4.41
C GLY A 310 -23.01 -13.48 5.51
N ARG A 311 -23.91 -12.55 5.16
CA ARG A 311 -24.77 -11.80 6.09
C ARG A 311 -26.19 -11.79 5.55
N GLU A 312 -27.14 -12.29 6.34
CA GLU A 312 -28.58 -12.27 6.01
C GLU A 312 -28.92 -12.83 4.61
N GLY A 313 -28.19 -13.87 4.18
CA GLY A 313 -28.38 -14.50 2.86
C GLY A 313 -27.70 -13.77 1.69
N ALA A 314 -27.00 -12.66 1.93
CA ALA A 314 -26.21 -11.94 0.95
C ALA A 314 -24.69 -12.06 1.23
N LEU A 315 -23.87 -11.89 0.21
CA LEU A 315 -22.43 -11.73 0.34
C LEU A 315 -22.08 -10.24 0.41
N VAL A 316 -21.39 -9.86 1.48
CA VAL A 316 -20.99 -8.46 1.72
C VAL A 316 -19.47 -8.39 1.79
N ASP A 317 -18.88 -7.41 1.10
CA ASP A 317 -17.45 -7.15 1.16
C ASP A 317 -17.00 -6.94 2.61
N THR A 318 -15.91 -7.59 3.00
CA THR A 318 -15.25 -7.41 4.29
C THR A 318 -13.88 -6.78 4.09
N ALA A 319 -13.33 -6.15 5.13
CA ALA A 319 -11.94 -5.71 5.09
C ALA A 319 -10.99 -6.91 4.98
N TYR A 320 -10.01 -6.81 4.09
CA TYR A 320 -8.91 -7.75 3.90
C TYR A 320 -7.72 -6.98 3.30
N ASP A 321 -6.55 -7.62 3.29
CA ASP A 321 -5.36 -7.13 2.59
C ASP A 321 -4.73 -8.25 1.76
N VAL A 322 -3.85 -7.88 0.83
CA VAL A 322 -3.09 -8.84 0.00
C VAL A 322 -1.57 -8.63 0.19
N PRO A 323 -1.04 -8.75 1.42
CA PRO A 323 0.38 -8.50 1.67
C PRO A 323 1.27 -9.64 1.16
N PHE A 324 2.57 -9.41 1.20
CA PHE A 324 3.55 -10.49 1.13
C PHE A 324 3.53 -11.34 2.41
N ALA A 325 3.82 -12.63 2.25
CA ALA A 325 3.78 -13.62 3.31
C ALA A 325 4.70 -13.26 4.50
N PHE A 326 5.88 -12.69 4.22
CA PHE A 326 6.79 -12.25 5.28
C PHE A 326 6.18 -11.14 6.15
N ALA A 327 5.48 -10.17 5.53
CA ALA A 327 4.89 -9.04 6.24
C ALA A 327 3.73 -9.53 7.12
N PHE A 328 2.86 -10.39 6.57
CA PHE A 328 1.81 -11.04 7.36
C PHE A 328 2.41 -11.80 8.56
N HIS A 329 3.45 -12.59 8.34
CA HIS A 329 4.11 -13.35 9.39
C HIS A 329 4.72 -12.46 10.48
N ALA A 330 5.40 -11.37 10.10
CA ALA A 330 6.04 -10.44 11.02
C ALA A 330 5.03 -9.70 11.91
N PHE A 331 3.89 -9.28 11.35
CA PHE A 331 2.87 -8.50 12.07
C PHE A 331 1.78 -9.33 12.74
N ARG A 332 1.65 -10.60 12.36
CA ARG A 332 0.65 -11.55 12.89
C ARG A 332 1.33 -12.87 13.27
N PRO A 333 2.32 -12.86 14.19
CA PRO A 333 3.06 -14.06 14.56
C PRO A 333 2.10 -15.14 15.08
N GLY A 334 2.31 -16.38 14.66
CA GLY A 334 1.48 -17.54 15.01
C GLY A 334 0.13 -17.63 14.27
N SER A 335 -0.23 -16.65 13.44
CA SER A 335 -1.41 -16.76 12.57
C SER A 335 -1.14 -17.70 11.39
N PRO A 336 -2.07 -18.62 11.05
CA PRO A 336 -1.83 -19.62 10.02
C PRO A 336 -1.82 -19.00 8.61
N ILE A 337 -0.94 -19.52 7.76
CA ILE A 337 -0.95 -19.29 6.31
C ILE A 337 -1.32 -20.61 5.64
N HIS A 338 -2.51 -20.65 5.04
CA HIS A 338 -2.97 -21.77 4.23
C HIS A 338 -2.32 -21.67 2.85
N ALA A 339 -1.32 -22.52 2.58
CA ALA A 339 -0.56 -22.49 1.34
C ALA A 339 -0.52 -23.86 0.66
N VAL A 340 -0.22 -23.85 -0.64
CA VAL A 340 0.22 -25.06 -1.34
C VAL A 340 1.62 -25.40 -0.84
N PRO A 341 1.92 -26.67 -0.48
CA PRO A 341 3.27 -27.07 -0.09
C PRO A 341 4.30 -26.72 -1.17
N ILE A 342 5.47 -26.23 -0.75
CA ILE A 342 6.64 -26.14 -1.63
C ILE A 342 7.24 -27.55 -1.74
N GLU A 343 7.41 -28.04 -2.97
CA GLU A 343 8.06 -29.34 -3.26
C GLU A 343 9.57 -29.31 -3.03
#